data_AF-A0A949Q325-F1
#
_entry.id   AF-A0A949Q325-F1
#
_cell.length_a   1.000
_cell.length_b   1.000
_cell.length_c   1.000
_cell.angle_alpha   90.00
_cell.angle_beta   90.00
_cell.angle_gamma   90.00
#
_symmetry.space_group_name_H-M   'P 1'
#
loop_
_entity.id
_entity.type
_entity.pdbx_description
1 polymer ?
#
loop_
_entity_poly.entity_id
_entity_poly.type
_entity_poly.pdbx_seq_one_letter_code
_entity_poly.pdbx_strand_id
1 'polypeptide(L)'
;MTRLASRFGAANLIRRDRPLTREELFRVVPSVFSDDKYESRSERYTYIPTISLLDSLQQEGFQPFFACQTRVRSGRRETDHQLQLQKDGCGRQVPKEDYRATSDEGMSRVYLLINNEKYSLENEILLPGEVVPAQVAFEALKHTGAKDKLAFTALQSGESKPFSARGLHDALKDITWQDCLDQP
;
A
#
# COMPACT_ATOMS: atom_id res chain seq x y z
N MET A 1 -6.81 -16.99 17.51
CA MET A 1 -5.49 -16.43 17.88
C MET A 1 -5.06 -15.44 16.81
N THR A 2 -4.67 -14.22 17.17
CA THR A 2 -4.22 -13.21 16.20
C THR A 2 -2.80 -13.55 15.75
N ARG A 3 -2.60 -13.83 14.46
CA ARG A 3 -1.27 -14.04 13.89
C ARG A 3 -0.75 -12.70 13.36
N LEU A 4 0.34 -12.19 13.93
CA LEU A 4 1.06 -11.05 13.34
C LEU A 4 1.56 -11.43 11.94
N ALA A 5 1.76 -10.45 11.06
CA ALA A 5 2.44 -10.73 9.80
C ALA A 5 3.81 -11.36 10.08
N SER A 6 4.21 -12.35 9.28
CA SER A 6 5.38 -13.24 9.51
C SER A 6 6.68 -12.49 9.90
N ARG A 7 6.85 -11.26 9.40
CA ARG A 7 8.00 -10.38 9.64
C ARG A 7 8.10 -9.80 11.07
N PHE A 8 7.04 -9.84 11.88
CA PHE A 8 7.02 -9.32 13.25
C PHE A 8 7.29 -10.38 14.34
N GLY A 9 7.75 -11.59 13.97
CA GLY A 9 8.00 -12.69 14.92
C GLY A 9 9.06 -12.39 16.00
N ALA A 10 9.91 -11.38 15.80
CA ALA A 10 10.87 -10.85 16.78
C ALA A 10 10.72 -9.32 16.94
N ALA A 11 9.48 -8.83 17.04
CA ALA A 11 9.17 -7.41 17.16
C ALA A 11 9.10 -6.94 18.61
N ASN A 12 9.47 -5.67 18.85
CA ASN A 12 9.01 -4.98 20.05
C ASN A 12 7.51 -4.71 19.85
N LEU A 13 6.65 -5.12 20.79
CA LEU A 13 5.20 -4.96 20.66
C LEU A 13 4.58 -4.48 21.95
N ILE A 14 3.47 -3.75 21.82
CA ILE A 14 2.61 -3.34 22.92
C ILE A 14 1.15 -3.42 22.50
N ARG A 15 0.32 -3.93 23.41
CA ARG A 15 -1.13 -3.92 23.30
C ARG A 15 -1.72 -3.48 24.62
N ARG A 16 -2.68 -2.57 24.58
CA ARG A 16 -3.46 -2.15 25.75
C ARG A 16 -4.96 -2.24 25.44
N ASP A 17 -5.76 -2.29 26.49
CA ASP A 17 -7.21 -2.16 26.52
C ASP A 17 -7.67 -0.70 26.57
N ARG A 18 -6.72 0.22 26.73
CA ARG A 18 -6.86 1.68 26.61
C ARG A 18 -6.00 2.21 25.45
N PRO A 19 -6.23 3.46 25.00
CA PRO A 19 -5.30 4.15 24.12
C PRO A 19 -3.85 4.11 24.62
N LEU A 20 -2.92 3.91 23.68
CA LEU A 20 -1.48 3.97 23.90
C LEU A 20 -1.05 5.43 24.03
N THR A 21 -0.19 5.68 25.02
CA THR A 21 0.41 7.00 25.23
C THR A 21 1.52 7.27 24.23
N ARG A 22 1.85 8.55 24.00
CA ARG A 22 2.95 8.95 23.12
C ARG A 22 4.29 8.39 23.60
N GLU A 23 4.49 8.31 24.92
CA GLU A 23 5.68 7.73 25.55
C GLU A 23 5.76 6.21 25.33
N GLU A 24 4.63 5.50 25.41
CA GLU A 24 4.56 4.07 25.09
C GLU A 24 4.90 3.82 23.61
N LEU A 25 4.36 4.64 22.70
CA LEU A 25 4.68 4.56 21.28
C LEU A 25 6.16 4.85 21.04
N PHE A 26 6.71 5.90 21.64
CA PHE A 26 8.12 6.28 21.47
C PHE A 26 9.08 5.15 21.88
N ARG A 27 8.75 4.42 22.96
CA ARG A 27 9.56 3.31 23.45
C ARG A 27 9.48 2.06 22.56
N VAL A 28 8.33 1.78 21.96
CA VAL A 28 8.06 0.50 21.28
C VAL A 28 8.18 0.60 19.77
N VAL A 29 7.76 1.73 19.21
CA VAL A 29 7.74 2.06 17.78
C VAL A 29 8.42 3.43 17.51
N PRO A 30 9.68 3.63 17.90
CA PRO A 30 10.36 4.91 17.67
C PRO A 30 10.39 5.35 16.20
N SER A 31 10.30 4.43 15.23
CA SER A 31 10.29 4.79 13.80
C SER A 31 9.02 5.49 13.32
N VAL A 32 7.92 5.46 14.08
CA VAL A 32 6.72 6.25 13.79
C VAL A 32 7.03 7.75 13.88
N PHE A 33 7.99 8.14 14.72
CA PHE A 33 8.41 9.51 14.97
C PHE A 33 9.55 9.97 14.05
N SER A 34 9.92 9.19 13.04
CA SER A 34 10.90 9.62 12.06
C SER A 34 10.31 10.68 11.14
N ASP A 35 11.02 11.79 10.96
CA ASP A 35 10.61 12.89 10.08
C ASP A 35 11.12 12.73 8.64
N ASP A 36 12.05 11.80 8.41
CA ASP A 36 12.67 11.55 7.12
C ASP A 36 12.55 10.10 6.65
N LYS A 37 12.58 9.91 5.32
CA LYS A 37 12.73 8.58 4.72
C LYS A 37 14.13 8.03 4.97
N TYR A 38 14.22 6.70 4.99
CA TYR A 38 15.51 6.02 4.93
C TYR A 38 16.28 6.39 3.66
N GLU A 39 17.60 6.52 3.76
CA GLU A 39 18.52 6.82 2.64
C GLU A 39 18.40 5.84 1.46
N SER A 40 17.97 4.60 1.73
CA SER A 40 17.71 3.59 0.71
C SER A 40 16.53 3.90 -0.21
N ARG A 41 15.69 4.86 0.16
CA ARG A 41 14.49 5.24 -0.59
C ARG A 41 14.84 6.22 -1.69
N SER A 42 14.39 5.93 -2.90
CA SER A 42 14.65 6.75 -4.09
C SER A 42 14.15 8.19 -3.93
N GLU A 43 14.72 9.13 -4.68
CA GLU A 43 14.30 10.53 -4.68
C GLU A 43 12.81 10.69 -5.05
N ARG A 44 12.30 9.82 -5.94
CA ARG A 44 10.89 9.80 -6.34
C ARG A 44 9.93 9.34 -5.23
N TYR A 45 10.44 8.74 -4.15
CA TYR A 45 9.63 8.35 -3.01
C TYR A 45 9.28 9.57 -2.17
N THR A 46 8.00 9.94 -2.17
CA THR A 46 7.44 10.99 -1.32
C THR A 46 7.19 10.43 0.07
N TYR A 47 7.94 10.91 1.04
CA TYR A 47 7.79 10.49 2.43
C TYR A 47 6.69 11.29 3.12
N ILE A 48 5.79 10.59 3.80
CA ILE A 48 4.82 11.20 4.70
C ILE A 48 5.13 10.64 6.10
N PRO A 49 5.54 11.49 7.06
CA PRO A 49 5.83 11.04 8.42
C PRO A 49 4.60 10.38 9.05
N THR A 50 4.79 9.19 9.62
CA THR A 50 3.68 8.42 10.20
C THR A 50 3.07 9.13 11.41
N ILE A 51 3.89 9.84 12.19
CA ILE A 51 3.40 10.64 13.33
C ILE A 51 2.42 11.73 12.89
N SER A 52 2.65 12.39 11.75
CA SER A 52 1.75 13.43 11.23
C SER A 52 0.38 12.85 10.84
N LEU A 53 0.39 11.65 10.24
CA LEU A 53 -0.83 10.92 9.92
C LEU A 53 -1.55 10.47 11.20
N LEU A 54 -0.81 9.96 12.18
CA LEU A 54 -1.38 9.50 13.45
C LEU A 54 -2.02 10.66 14.23
N ASP A 55 -1.35 11.81 14.33
CA ASP A 55 -1.87 13.00 15.00
C ASP A 55 -3.19 13.46 14.34
N SER A 56 -3.28 13.40 12.99
CA SER A 56 -4.52 13.70 12.25
C SER A 56 -5.63 12.69 12.54
N LEU A 57 -5.31 11.40 12.57
CA LEU A 57 -6.27 10.34 12.88
C LEU A 57 -6.78 10.43 14.31
N GLN A 58 -5.94 10.82 15.27
CA GLN A 58 -6.35 11.03 16.66
C GLN A 58 -7.32 12.20 16.81
N GLN A 59 -7.18 13.28 16.02
CA GLN A 59 -8.14 14.39 15.98
C GLN A 59 -9.52 13.92 15.49
N GLU A 60 -9.55 12.98 14.55
CA GLU A 60 -10.77 12.32 14.05
C GLU A 60 -11.31 11.21 15.00
N GLY A 61 -10.70 11.07 16.18
CA GLY A 61 -11.10 10.13 17.22
C GLY A 61 -10.57 8.72 17.06
N PHE A 62 -9.56 8.48 16.21
CA PHE A 62 -8.90 7.18 16.10
C PHE A 62 -7.70 7.09 17.04
N GLN A 63 -7.80 6.23 18.05
CA GLN A 63 -6.76 6.06 19.06
C GLN A 63 -5.98 4.76 18.85
N PRO A 64 -4.65 4.73 19.05
CA PRO A 64 -3.85 3.51 18.93
C PRO A 64 -4.02 2.61 20.15
N PHE A 65 -4.31 1.32 19.95
CA PHE A 65 -4.41 0.31 21.03
C PHE A 65 -3.35 -0.80 20.91
N PHE A 66 -2.75 -0.92 19.73
CA PHE A 66 -1.63 -1.82 19.49
C PHE A 66 -0.59 -1.17 18.59
N ALA A 67 0.67 -1.44 18.90
CA ALA A 67 1.81 -1.00 18.12
C ALA A 67 2.90 -2.08 18.16
N CYS A 68 3.57 -2.32 17.04
CA CYS A 68 4.78 -3.14 17.03
C CYS A 68 5.79 -2.65 16.00
N GLN A 69 7.08 -2.89 16.27
CA GLN A 69 8.18 -2.59 15.37
C GLN A 69 9.06 -3.82 15.19
N THR A 70 9.41 -4.16 13.95
CA THR A 70 10.37 -5.23 13.67
C THR A 70 11.75 -4.88 14.24
N ARG A 71 12.43 -5.88 14.81
CA ARG A 71 13.84 -5.75 15.15
C ARG A 71 14.67 -5.95 13.89
N VAL A 72 15.59 -5.02 13.68
CA VAL A 72 16.52 -5.09 12.55
C VAL A 72 17.58 -6.15 12.84
N ARG A 73 17.74 -7.13 11.94
CA ARG A 73 18.92 -8.02 11.94
C ARG A 73 20.09 -7.25 11.33
N SER A 74 21.29 -7.46 11.88
CA SER A 74 22.52 -6.78 11.43
C SER A 74 22.65 -6.79 9.91
N GLY A 75 22.67 -5.60 9.30
CA GLY A 75 22.84 -5.42 7.84
C GLY A 75 21.62 -4.83 7.10
N ARG A 76 20.41 -4.88 7.67
CA ARG A 76 19.32 -3.97 7.25
C ARG A 76 19.37 -2.71 8.12
N ARG A 77 18.88 -1.57 7.63
CA ARG A 77 18.69 -0.34 8.44
C ARG A 77 17.22 0.04 8.61
N GLU A 78 16.34 -0.60 7.85
CA GLU A 78 14.92 -0.29 7.80
C GLU A 78 14.16 -1.07 8.88
N THR A 79 13.32 -0.34 9.64
CA THR A 79 12.39 -0.91 10.61
C THR A 79 10.97 -0.77 10.08
N ASP A 80 10.19 -1.84 10.17
CA ASP A 80 8.77 -1.79 9.85
C ASP A 80 8.03 -1.59 11.16
N HIS A 81 7.10 -0.64 11.20
CA HIS A 81 6.16 -0.48 12.31
C HIS A 81 4.75 -0.82 11.85
N GLN A 82 3.92 -1.28 12.77
CA GLN A 82 2.49 -1.51 12.55
C GLN A 82 1.71 -0.90 13.71
N LEU A 83 0.70 -0.09 13.37
CA LEU A 83 -0.26 0.47 14.31
C LEU A 83 -1.64 -0.13 14.11
N GLN A 84 -2.39 -0.20 15.20
CA GLN A 84 -3.76 -0.68 15.26
C GLN A 84 -4.62 0.34 16.03
N LEU A 85 -5.46 1.06 15.30
CA LEU A 85 -6.30 2.14 15.78
C LEU A 85 -7.75 1.68 16.05
N GLN A 86 -8.44 2.36 16.96
CA GLN A 86 -9.86 2.17 17.19
C GLN A 86 -10.53 3.54 17.34
N LYS A 87 -11.73 3.70 16.77
CA LYS A 87 -12.49 4.94 16.86
C LYS A 87 -13.23 5.06 18.20
N ASP A 88 -13.10 6.20 18.87
CA ASP A 88 -13.83 6.53 20.09
C ASP A 88 -15.35 6.55 19.81
N GLY A 89 -16.12 5.88 20.68
CA GLY A 89 -17.60 5.88 20.63
C GLY A 89 -18.25 4.78 19.77
N CYS A 90 -17.48 3.96 19.03
CA CYS A 90 -18.04 2.81 18.33
C CYS A 90 -17.89 1.55 19.20
N GLY A 91 -18.97 1.10 19.84
CA GLY A 91 -19.03 -0.17 20.58
C GLY A 91 -18.84 -1.43 19.71
N ARG A 92 -18.40 -1.30 18.47
CA ARG A 92 -18.02 -2.39 17.56
C ARG A 92 -16.53 -2.29 17.28
N GLN A 93 -15.82 -3.36 17.62
CA GLN A 93 -14.44 -3.60 17.23
C GLN A 93 -14.39 -3.54 15.69
N VAL A 94 -13.77 -2.50 15.14
CA VAL A 94 -13.52 -2.43 13.70
C VAL A 94 -12.68 -3.69 13.34
N PRO A 95 -12.91 -4.36 12.20
CA PRO A 95 -12.05 -5.45 11.77
C PRO A 95 -10.60 -4.95 11.61
N LYS A 96 -9.61 -5.77 12.00
CA LYS A 96 -8.17 -5.41 12.00
C LYS A 96 -7.61 -4.98 10.64
N GLU A 97 -8.31 -5.32 9.56
CA GLU A 97 -7.95 -5.04 8.18
C GLU A 97 -8.23 -3.58 7.81
N ASP A 98 -9.15 -2.90 8.51
CA ASP A 98 -9.64 -1.58 8.12
C ASP A 98 -8.89 -0.40 8.77
N TYR A 99 -7.92 -0.65 9.66
CA TYR A 99 -7.21 0.41 10.39
C TYR A 99 -5.69 0.21 10.55
N ARG A 100 -5.09 -0.66 9.72
CA ARG A 100 -3.65 -0.90 9.75
C ARG A 100 -2.91 0.25 9.07
N ALA A 101 -1.98 0.88 9.78
CA ALA A 101 -1.00 1.80 9.20
C ALA A 101 0.40 1.19 9.30
N THR A 102 1.07 1.03 8.17
CA THR A 102 2.47 0.61 8.07
C THR A 102 3.17 1.44 6.99
N SER A 103 4.38 1.92 7.27
CA SER A 103 5.18 2.73 6.32
C SER A 103 5.61 1.97 5.04
N ASP A 104 5.54 0.64 5.03
CA ASP A 104 6.05 -0.23 3.96
C ASP A 104 4.95 -0.91 3.13
N GLU A 105 3.67 -0.62 3.35
CA GLU A 105 2.56 -1.13 2.51
C GLU A 105 2.47 -0.43 1.13
N GLY A 106 3.53 0.31 0.78
CA GLY A 106 3.87 0.74 -0.56
C GLY A 106 4.26 -0.43 -1.48
N MET A 107 3.40 -0.90 -2.38
CA MET A 107 3.85 -1.73 -3.51
C MET A 107 4.90 -0.93 -4.30
N SER A 108 6.07 -1.52 -4.62
CA SER A 108 7.14 -0.78 -5.32
C SER A 108 6.87 -0.57 -6.82
N ARG A 109 5.90 -1.29 -7.38
CA ARG A 109 5.47 -1.20 -8.78
C ARG A 109 3.96 -1.43 -8.88
N VAL A 110 3.31 -0.59 -9.67
CA VAL A 110 1.89 -0.67 -10.00
C VAL A 110 1.75 -1.51 -11.27
N TYR A 111 0.82 -2.45 -11.29
CA TYR A 111 0.54 -3.32 -12.42
C TYR A 111 -0.96 -3.62 -12.52
N LEU A 112 -1.38 -3.90 -13.75
CA LEU A 112 -2.72 -4.37 -14.08
C LEU A 112 -2.71 -5.90 -14.18
N LEU A 113 -3.77 -6.53 -13.71
CA LEU A 113 -4.05 -7.94 -13.89
C LEU A 113 -5.26 -8.08 -14.80
N ILE A 114 -5.12 -8.86 -15.87
CA ILE A 114 -6.23 -9.31 -16.72
C ILE A 114 -6.25 -10.84 -16.63
N ASN A 115 -7.30 -11.43 -16.06
CA ASN A 115 -7.39 -12.88 -15.84
C ASN A 115 -6.16 -13.48 -15.12
N ASN A 116 -5.59 -12.73 -14.16
CA ASN A 116 -4.36 -13.03 -13.42
C ASN A 116 -3.05 -12.92 -14.24
N GLU A 117 -3.10 -12.51 -15.50
CA GLU A 117 -1.91 -12.16 -16.27
C GLU A 117 -1.48 -10.71 -15.97
N LYS A 118 -0.19 -10.52 -15.71
CA LYS A 118 0.36 -9.25 -15.22
C LYS A 118 0.85 -8.38 -16.38
N TYR A 119 0.36 -7.15 -16.41
CA TYR A 119 0.76 -6.10 -17.34
C TYR A 119 1.40 -4.95 -16.57
N SER A 120 2.61 -4.55 -16.97
CA SER A 120 3.27 -3.38 -16.40
C SER A 120 2.65 -2.10 -16.94
N LEU A 121 2.52 -1.09 -16.08
CA LEU A 121 2.04 0.24 -16.45
C LEU A 121 3.19 1.23 -16.70
N GLU A 122 4.44 0.76 -16.60
CA GLU A 122 5.65 1.49 -16.93
C GLU A 122 6.35 0.82 -18.12
N ASN A 123 7.19 1.57 -18.84
CA ASN A 123 8.05 0.99 -19.86
C ASN A 123 9.13 0.11 -19.20
N GLU A 124 9.05 -1.20 -19.40
CA GLU A 124 10.00 -2.15 -18.82
C GLU A 124 11.05 -2.58 -19.85
N ILE A 125 12.32 -2.64 -19.42
CA ILE A 125 13.41 -3.19 -20.23
C ILE A 125 13.63 -4.62 -19.76
N LEU A 126 13.14 -5.59 -20.54
CA LEU A 126 13.31 -7.02 -20.23
C LEU A 126 14.69 -7.53 -20.63
N LEU A 127 15.20 -7.06 -21.77
CA LEU A 127 16.54 -7.35 -22.30
C LEU A 127 17.19 -6.05 -22.79
N PRO A 128 18.53 -5.95 -22.83
CA PRO A 128 19.21 -4.77 -23.35
C PRO A 128 18.76 -4.44 -24.79
N GLY A 129 18.08 -3.31 -24.96
CA GLY A 129 17.54 -2.86 -26.25
C GLY A 129 16.10 -3.30 -26.54
N GLU A 130 15.49 -4.13 -25.69
CA GLU A 130 14.09 -4.57 -25.82
C GLU A 130 13.25 -3.92 -24.73
N VAL A 131 12.58 -2.83 -25.11
CA VAL A 131 11.63 -2.10 -24.26
C VAL A 131 10.24 -2.67 -24.53
N VAL A 132 9.57 -3.17 -23.48
CA VAL A 132 8.14 -3.46 -23.49
C VAL A 132 7.41 -2.18 -23.09
N PRO A 133 6.68 -1.52 -24.01
CA PRO A 133 6.00 -0.28 -23.71
C PRO A 133 4.78 -0.51 -22.81
N ALA A 134 4.45 0.48 -21.97
CA ALA A 134 3.20 0.52 -21.21
C ALA A 134 1.95 0.43 -22.10
N GLN A 135 2.07 0.82 -23.38
CA GLN A 135 1.03 0.68 -24.39
C GLN A 135 0.51 -0.77 -24.51
N VAL A 136 1.35 -1.78 -24.26
CA VAL A 136 0.93 -3.20 -24.31
C VAL A 136 -0.21 -3.47 -23.31
N ALA A 137 -0.19 -2.83 -22.14
CA ALA A 137 -1.27 -2.96 -21.17
C ALA A 137 -2.59 -2.34 -21.69
N PHE A 138 -2.50 -1.21 -22.39
CA PHE A 138 -3.65 -0.55 -22.99
C PHE A 138 -4.27 -1.38 -24.12
N GLU A 139 -3.45 -1.94 -25.02
CA GLU A 139 -3.94 -2.83 -26.07
C GLU A 139 -4.58 -4.10 -25.47
N ALA A 140 -3.99 -4.66 -24.41
CA ALA A 140 -4.57 -5.80 -23.70
C ALA A 140 -5.95 -5.44 -23.12
N LEU A 141 -6.13 -4.25 -22.53
CA LEU A 141 -7.43 -3.76 -22.06
C LEU A 141 -8.46 -3.65 -23.20
N LYS A 142 -8.05 -3.15 -24.37
CA LYS A 142 -8.94 -3.05 -25.54
C LYS A 142 -9.44 -4.41 -26.00
N HIS A 143 -8.68 -5.48 -25.81
CA HIS A 143 -9.09 -6.82 -26.21
C HIS A 143 -9.90 -7.59 -25.14
N THR A 144 -10.18 -6.98 -23.99
CA THR A 144 -10.95 -7.63 -22.92
C THR A 144 -12.44 -7.80 -23.27
N GLY A 145 -13.01 -8.95 -22.93
CA GLY A 145 -14.41 -9.27 -23.08
C GLY A 145 -15.19 -9.31 -21.77
N ALA A 146 -16.51 -9.48 -21.86
CA ALA A 146 -17.41 -9.48 -20.69
C ALA A 146 -17.15 -10.60 -19.66
N LYS A 147 -16.37 -11.63 -20.02
CA LYS A 147 -15.97 -12.73 -19.15
C LYS A 147 -14.69 -12.43 -18.38
N ASP A 148 -13.90 -11.45 -18.83
CA ASP A 148 -12.60 -11.19 -18.26
C ASP A 148 -12.71 -10.45 -16.93
N LYS A 149 -11.71 -10.72 -16.07
CA LYS A 149 -11.58 -10.12 -14.75
C LYS A 149 -10.36 -9.21 -14.72
N LEU A 150 -10.58 -8.02 -14.18
CA LEU A 150 -9.56 -7.00 -14.01
C LEU A 150 -9.29 -6.80 -12.53
N ALA A 151 -8.03 -6.60 -12.19
CA ALA A 151 -7.62 -6.06 -10.91
C ALA A 151 -6.43 -5.13 -11.15
N PHE A 152 -6.33 -4.06 -10.37
CA PHE A 152 -5.16 -3.20 -10.36
C PHE A 152 -4.50 -3.29 -9.00
N THR A 153 -3.19 -3.08 -8.97
CA THR A 153 -2.48 -2.78 -7.73
C THR A 153 -2.34 -1.29 -7.57
N ALA A 154 -2.46 -0.79 -6.36
CA ALA A 154 -2.13 0.59 -6.03
C ALA A 154 -0.98 0.62 -5.03
N LEU A 155 -0.18 1.68 -5.08
CA LEU A 155 0.98 1.84 -4.20
C LEU A 155 0.56 1.68 -2.73
N GLN A 156 -0.54 2.29 -2.29
CA GLN A 156 -0.89 2.37 -0.86
C GLN A 156 -1.93 1.35 -0.38
N SER A 157 -2.68 0.71 -1.29
CA SER A 157 -3.80 -0.17 -0.91
C SER A 157 -3.65 -1.61 -1.42
N GLY A 158 -2.53 -1.94 -2.05
CA GLY A 158 -2.30 -3.28 -2.61
C GLY A 158 -3.23 -3.60 -3.79
N GLU A 159 -3.52 -4.89 -3.97
CA GLU A 159 -4.36 -5.38 -5.07
C GLU A 159 -5.86 -5.16 -4.80
N SER A 160 -6.56 -4.54 -5.75
CA SER A 160 -8.01 -4.38 -5.72
C SER A 160 -8.75 -5.73 -5.80
N LYS A 161 -10.00 -5.78 -5.34
CA LYS A 161 -10.86 -6.94 -5.61
C LYS A 161 -11.11 -7.07 -7.12
N PRO A 162 -11.04 -8.29 -7.71
CA PRO A 162 -11.29 -8.46 -9.13
C PRO A 162 -12.70 -8.05 -9.56
N PHE A 163 -12.80 -7.28 -10.64
CA PHE A 163 -14.07 -6.82 -11.21
C PHE A 163 -14.19 -7.21 -12.70
N SER A 164 -15.39 -7.13 -13.27
CA SER A 164 -15.65 -7.57 -14.65
C SER A 164 -15.24 -6.50 -15.66
N ALA A 165 -14.63 -6.90 -16.77
CA ALA A 165 -14.34 -6.03 -17.92
C ALA A 165 -15.56 -5.80 -18.85
N ARG A 166 -16.78 -6.10 -18.40
CA ARG A 166 -17.99 -5.98 -19.23
C ARG A 166 -18.20 -4.53 -19.69
N GLY A 167 -18.33 -4.35 -21.01
CA GLY A 167 -18.54 -3.05 -21.64
C GLY A 167 -17.26 -2.24 -21.82
N LEU A 168 -16.10 -2.74 -21.37
CA LEU A 168 -14.84 -2.02 -21.48
C LEU A 168 -14.32 -1.95 -22.91
N HIS A 169 -14.42 -3.04 -23.67
CA HIS A 169 -14.10 -3.05 -25.11
C HIS A 169 -14.84 -1.95 -25.87
N ASP A 170 -16.16 -1.88 -25.68
CA ASP A 170 -17.02 -0.92 -26.37
C ASP A 170 -16.71 0.53 -25.95
N ALA A 171 -16.34 0.74 -24.69
CA ALA A 171 -15.96 2.04 -24.16
C ALA A 171 -14.60 2.53 -24.68
N LEU A 172 -13.65 1.62 -24.90
CA LEU A 172 -12.29 1.93 -25.36
C LEU A 172 -12.12 1.85 -26.88
N LYS A 173 -13.15 1.47 -27.63
CA LYS A 173 -13.05 1.22 -29.08
C LYS A 173 -12.50 2.43 -29.85
N ASP A 174 -12.96 3.63 -29.51
CA ASP A 174 -12.63 4.89 -30.17
C ASP A 174 -11.49 5.65 -29.47
N ILE A 175 -10.95 5.10 -28.37
CA ILE A 175 -9.86 5.70 -27.60
C ILE A 175 -8.54 5.10 -28.07
N THR A 176 -7.56 5.96 -28.35
CA THR A 176 -6.18 5.57 -28.66
C THR A 176 -5.28 5.76 -27.46
N TRP A 177 -4.13 5.10 -27.48
CA TRP A 177 -3.09 5.30 -26.47
C TRP A 177 -2.63 6.77 -26.39
N GLN A 178 -2.59 7.47 -27.52
CA GLN A 178 -2.19 8.87 -27.59
C GLN A 178 -3.20 9.79 -26.87
N ASP A 179 -4.50 9.50 -26.99
CA ASP A 179 -5.56 10.23 -26.27
C ASP A 179 -5.42 10.11 -24.73
N CYS A 180 -4.78 9.05 -24.24
CA CYS A 180 -4.47 8.89 -22.82
C CYS A 180 -3.25 9.71 -22.37
N LEU A 181 -2.30 9.98 -23.27
CA LEU A 181 -1.09 10.76 -22.97
C LEU A 181 -1.33 12.26 -23.09
N ASP A 182 -2.25 12.66 -23.95
CA ASP A 182 -2.53 14.07 -24.26
C ASP A 182 -3.57 14.71 -23.31
N GLN A 183 -3.86 14.08 -22.17
CA GLN A 183 -4.75 14.66 -21.15
C GLN A 183 -4.05 15.81 -20.39
N PRO A 184 -4.75 16.94 -20.15
CA PRO A 184 -4.16 18.15 -19.57
C PRO A 184 -3.70 18.01 -18.10
#